data_AF-A0A1E7J6I9-F1
#
_entry.id   AF-A0A1E7J6I9-F1
#
_cell.length_a   1.000
_cell.length_b   1.000
_cell.length_c   1.000
_cell.angle_alpha   90.00
_cell.angle_beta   90.00
_cell.angle_gamma   90.00
#
_symmetry.space_group_name_H-M   'P 1'
#
loop_
_entity.id
_entity.type
_entity.pdbx_description
1 polymer ?
#
loop_
_entity_poly.entity_id
_entity_poly.type
_entity_poly.pdbx_seq_one_letter_code
_entity_poly.pdbx_strand_id
1 'polypeptide(L)'
;MNGYSKIKERAAIYRIRFHGRSGQGMKTASRILGTAFFLEGFEVQDAPRYGAERRGAPMFAYVRASRNTINERGIIRRPDLVVVADDTLVPVSAAGVLQGVTEHTVMLINSNEKPEAWKDRLNVSGQILTMPSVAEKEDRLEPRFISASCAGVAARLVGVISWTSLKQAISDELAHVQAKYLGLLEELVHINNNASITRIPGNIIANDVPHCPIQIRRQ
;
A
#
# COMPACT_ATOMS: atom_id res chain seq x y z
N MET A 1 -9.16 -46.89 10.19
CA MET A 1 -9.64 -45.87 9.24
C MET A 1 -10.32 -44.76 10.01
N ASN A 2 -9.73 -43.57 10.03
CA ASN A 2 -10.36 -42.25 10.25
C ASN A 2 -9.16 -41.29 10.36
N GLY A 3 -8.81 -40.50 9.36
CA GLY A 3 -9.69 -39.58 8.64
C GLY A 3 -8.99 -38.22 8.75
N TYR A 4 -7.87 -38.12 8.04
CA TYR A 4 -7.02 -36.93 7.95
C TYR A 4 -7.87 -35.72 7.50
N SER A 5 -8.07 -34.74 8.39
CA SER A 5 -8.42 -33.37 7.99
C SER A 5 -7.31 -32.46 8.49
N LYS A 6 -6.19 -32.45 7.75
CA LYS A 6 -5.29 -31.29 7.77
C LYS A 6 -6.09 -30.14 7.17
N ILE A 7 -6.67 -29.29 8.02
CA ILE A 7 -7.08 -27.95 7.60
C ILE A 7 -5.81 -27.32 7.03
N LYS A 8 -5.74 -27.20 5.70
CA LYS A 8 -4.66 -26.46 5.04
C LYS A 8 -4.73 -25.04 5.58
N GLU A 9 -3.81 -24.71 6.48
CA GLU A 9 -3.53 -23.35 6.91
C GLU A 9 -3.37 -22.50 5.64
N ARG A 10 -4.39 -21.68 5.34
CA ARG A 10 -4.36 -20.80 4.18
C ARG A 10 -3.30 -19.75 4.47
N ALA A 11 -2.31 -19.60 3.58
CA ALA A 11 -1.28 -18.60 3.78
C ALA A 11 -1.88 -17.20 3.81
N ALA A 12 -1.42 -16.42 4.78
CA ALA A 12 -1.65 -14.99 4.85
C ALA A 12 -1.19 -14.34 3.53
N ILE A 13 -2.09 -13.55 2.94
CA ILE A 13 -1.83 -12.76 1.73
C ILE A 13 -2.01 -11.30 2.09
N TYR A 14 -0.99 -10.50 1.80
CA TYR A 14 -1.00 -9.07 1.99
C TYR A 14 -1.74 -8.41 0.83
N ARG A 15 -2.72 -7.56 1.11
CA ARG A 15 -3.48 -6.80 0.10
C ARG A 15 -3.33 -5.30 0.32
N ILE A 16 -2.42 -4.68 -0.42
CA ILE A 16 -2.10 -3.26 -0.29
C ILE A 16 -2.69 -2.49 -1.48
N ARG A 17 -3.34 -1.35 -1.20
CA ARG A 17 -3.80 -0.39 -2.21
C ARG A 17 -3.14 0.97 -2.02
N PHE A 18 -2.56 1.50 -3.09
CA PHE A 18 -2.02 2.84 -3.17
C PHE A 18 -3.00 3.74 -3.93
N HIS A 19 -3.39 4.86 -3.34
CA HIS A 19 -4.24 5.87 -3.97
C HIS A 19 -3.46 7.16 -4.14
N GLY A 20 -3.60 7.78 -5.31
CA GLY A 20 -2.96 9.06 -5.60
C GLY A 20 -3.54 9.67 -6.87
N ARG A 21 -2.86 10.69 -7.38
CA ARG A 21 -3.19 11.36 -8.64
C ARG A 21 -2.22 10.98 -9.73
N SER A 22 -2.67 11.00 -10.98
CA SER A 22 -1.79 10.82 -12.13
C SER A 22 -0.65 11.85 -12.07
N GLY A 23 0.58 11.34 -11.99
CA GLY A 23 1.78 12.13 -11.72
C GLY A 23 2.46 11.74 -10.41
N GLN A 24 1.73 11.42 -9.33
CA GLN A 24 2.24 11.15 -7.96
C GLN A 24 3.00 9.81 -7.78
N GLY A 25 3.20 9.05 -8.86
CA GLY A 25 4.04 7.86 -8.83
C GLY A 25 3.47 6.64 -8.10
N MET A 26 2.14 6.51 -7.94
CA MET A 26 1.56 5.33 -7.22
C MET A 26 1.85 3.98 -7.89
N LYS A 27 2.04 3.96 -9.22
CA LYS A 27 2.57 2.77 -9.93
C LYS A 27 4.00 2.44 -9.48
N THR A 28 4.83 3.46 -9.31
CA THR A 28 6.20 3.30 -8.83
C THR A 28 6.18 2.83 -7.38
N ALA A 29 5.30 3.38 -6.53
CA ALA A 29 5.15 2.94 -5.15
C ALA A 29 4.77 1.45 -5.06
N SER A 30 3.81 1.00 -5.88
CA SER A 30 3.41 -0.41 -5.91
C SER A 30 4.54 -1.32 -6.39
N ARG A 31 5.32 -0.88 -7.38
CA ARG A 31 6.49 -1.64 -7.87
C ARG A 31 7.61 -1.73 -6.84
N ILE A 32 7.96 -0.61 -6.19
CA ILE A 32 8.96 -0.61 -5.12
C ILE A 32 8.55 -1.60 -4.03
N LEU A 33 7.30 -1.53 -3.56
CA LEU A 33 6.82 -2.45 -2.53
C LEU A 33 6.80 -3.90 -3.04
N GLY A 34 6.36 -4.12 -4.28
CA GLY A 34 6.33 -5.44 -4.90
C GLY A 34 7.71 -6.07 -5.01
N THR A 35 8.70 -5.33 -5.53
CA THR A 35 10.10 -5.74 -5.60
C THR A 35 10.65 -6.02 -4.20
N ALA A 36 10.34 -5.19 -3.21
CA ALA A 36 10.77 -5.42 -1.84
C ALA A 36 10.20 -6.71 -1.24
N PHE A 37 8.91 -7.03 -1.48
CA PHE A 37 8.33 -8.32 -1.11
C PHE A 37 8.99 -9.50 -1.85
N PHE A 38 9.27 -9.33 -3.14
CA PHE A 38 9.91 -10.37 -3.94
C PHE A 38 11.30 -10.72 -3.40
N LEU A 39 12.09 -9.71 -3.01
CA LEU A 39 13.40 -9.89 -2.37
C LEU A 39 13.31 -10.62 -1.01
N GLU A 40 12.17 -10.56 -0.32
CA GLU A 40 11.89 -11.31 0.92
C GLU A 40 11.32 -12.73 0.68
N GLY A 41 11.31 -13.18 -0.58
CA GLY A 41 10.88 -14.53 -0.97
C GLY A 41 9.36 -14.70 -1.02
N PHE A 42 8.61 -13.64 -1.33
CA PHE A 42 7.17 -13.73 -1.58
C PHE A 42 6.86 -13.90 -3.07
N GLU A 43 5.77 -14.60 -3.39
CA GLU A 43 5.09 -14.43 -4.68
C GLU A 43 4.35 -13.10 -4.66
N VAL A 44 4.45 -12.33 -5.75
CA VAL A 44 3.96 -10.95 -5.82
C VAL A 44 3.09 -10.73 -7.06
N GLN A 45 2.02 -9.96 -6.90
CA GLN A 45 1.26 -9.38 -8.00
C GLN A 45 1.04 -7.90 -7.75
N ASP A 46 1.75 -7.04 -8.47
CA ASP A 46 1.48 -5.60 -8.49
C ASP A 46 0.88 -5.17 -9.82
N ALA A 47 -0.06 -4.23 -9.77
CA ALA A 47 -0.59 -3.63 -10.99
C ALA A 47 -1.21 -2.25 -10.74
N PRO A 48 -1.03 -1.30 -11.68
CA PRO A 48 -1.78 -0.05 -11.67
C PRO A 48 -3.21 -0.26 -12.20
N ARG A 49 -4.12 0.56 -11.72
CA ARG A 49 -5.43 0.81 -12.32
C ARG A 49 -5.53 2.29 -12.67
N TYR A 50 -5.59 2.54 -13.96
CA TYR A 50 -5.78 3.87 -14.51
C TYR A 50 -7.26 4.22 -14.50
N GLY A 51 -7.58 5.40 -13.97
CA GLY A 51 -8.89 6.04 -14.13
C GLY A 51 -8.96 6.76 -15.47
N ALA A 52 -9.67 7.90 -15.52
CA ALA A 52 -9.67 8.76 -16.70
C ALA A 52 -8.23 9.21 -17.04
N GLU A 53 -7.83 9.07 -18.30
CA GLU A 53 -6.51 9.43 -18.80
C GLU A 53 -6.35 10.96 -18.90
N ARG A 54 -6.15 11.63 -17.77
CA ARG A 54 -5.72 13.03 -17.69
C ARG A 54 -4.82 13.25 -16.46
N ARG A 55 -3.93 14.25 -16.54
CA ARG A 55 -3.04 14.62 -15.41
C ARG A 55 -3.88 15.01 -14.19
N GLY A 56 -3.44 14.61 -13.00
CA GLY A 56 -4.15 14.91 -11.75
C GLY A 56 -5.42 14.09 -11.49
N ALA A 57 -5.86 13.25 -12.44
CA ALA A 57 -6.98 12.34 -12.22
C ALA A 57 -6.65 11.32 -11.11
N PRO A 58 -7.64 10.93 -10.29
CA PRO A 58 -7.49 9.82 -9.36
C PRO A 58 -7.00 8.56 -10.07
N MET A 59 -5.98 7.94 -9.49
CA MET A 59 -5.48 6.64 -9.90
C MET A 59 -5.18 5.81 -8.65
N PHE A 60 -5.16 4.50 -8.81
CA PHE A 60 -4.69 3.62 -7.75
C PHE A 60 -3.84 2.49 -8.31
N ALA A 61 -3.00 1.92 -7.48
CA ALA A 61 -2.24 0.72 -7.78
C ALA A 61 -2.41 -0.25 -6.62
N TYR A 62 -2.13 -1.53 -6.85
CA TYR A 62 -2.23 -2.53 -5.81
C TYR A 62 -1.03 -3.45 -5.80
N VAL A 63 -0.78 -4.05 -4.65
CA VAL A 63 0.21 -5.11 -4.43
C VAL A 63 -0.46 -6.22 -3.66
N ARG A 64 -0.34 -7.45 -4.18
CA ARG A 64 -0.58 -8.68 -3.43
C ARG A 64 0.74 -9.37 -3.18
N ALA A 65 0.96 -9.86 -1.97
CA ALA A 65 2.13 -10.66 -1.65
C ALA A 65 1.74 -11.86 -0.77
N SER A 66 2.28 -13.04 -1.05
CA SER A 66 2.05 -14.26 -0.25
C SER A 66 3.25 -15.19 -0.35
N ARG A 67 3.48 -16.02 0.67
CA ARG A 67 4.47 -17.11 0.57
C ARG A 67 3.97 -18.32 -0.21
N ASN A 68 2.68 -18.35 -0.53
CA ASN A 68 2.04 -19.37 -1.35
C ASN A 68 1.47 -18.75 -2.65
N THR A 69 1.08 -19.62 -3.58
CA THR A 69 0.49 -19.21 -4.85
C THR A 69 -0.71 -18.28 -4.71
N ILE A 70 -0.67 -17.15 -5.43
CA ILE A 70 -1.73 -16.15 -5.45
C ILE A 70 -2.71 -16.48 -6.57
N ASN A 71 -3.86 -17.05 -6.20
CA ASN A 71 -4.94 -17.36 -7.14
C ASN A 71 -5.94 -16.19 -7.32
N GLU A 72 -5.90 -15.17 -6.46
CA GLU A 72 -6.77 -14.01 -6.57
C GLU A 72 -6.47 -13.22 -7.86
N ARG A 73 -7.51 -12.68 -8.50
CA ARG A 73 -7.42 -11.91 -9.75
C ARG A 73 -8.26 -10.64 -9.67
N GLY A 74 -7.89 -9.65 -10.49
CA GLY A 74 -8.61 -8.37 -10.57
C GLY A 74 -8.25 -7.42 -9.42
N ILE A 75 -9.13 -6.45 -9.16
CA ILE A 75 -8.92 -5.41 -8.14
C ILE A 75 -8.99 -5.97 -6.73
N ILE A 76 -8.26 -5.35 -5.79
CA ILE A 76 -8.34 -5.67 -4.37
C ILE A 76 -9.65 -5.09 -3.81
N ARG A 77 -10.63 -5.96 -3.59
CA ARG A 77 -11.95 -5.58 -3.04
C ARG A 77 -11.90 -5.30 -1.55
N ARG A 78 -11.05 -5.99 -0.79
CA ARG A 78 -10.86 -5.81 0.65
C ARG A 78 -9.36 -5.65 0.92
N PRO A 79 -8.86 -4.42 1.12
CA PRO A 79 -7.46 -4.17 1.39
C PRO A 79 -7.16 -4.33 2.89
N ASP A 80 -5.99 -4.86 3.19
CA ASP A 80 -5.44 -4.88 4.56
C ASP A 80 -4.74 -3.56 4.88
N LEU A 81 -4.16 -2.93 3.84
CA LEU A 81 -3.51 -1.63 3.92
C LEU A 81 -3.93 -0.73 2.75
N VAL A 82 -4.36 0.49 3.07
CA VAL A 82 -4.63 1.56 2.11
C VAL A 82 -3.64 2.70 2.37
N VAL A 83 -2.87 3.10 1.36
CA VAL A 83 -1.94 4.22 1.43
C VAL A 83 -2.42 5.32 0.49
N VAL A 84 -2.65 6.51 1.02
CA VAL A 84 -3.17 7.67 0.29
C VAL A 84 -2.08 8.73 0.20
N ALA A 85 -1.66 9.04 -1.03
CA ALA A 85 -0.54 9.93 -1.32
C ALA A 85 -0.82 11.42 -1.03
N ASP A 86 -2.09 11.80 -0.96
CA ASP A 86 -2.55 13.17 -0.77
C ASP A 86 -3.97 13.15 -0.20
N ASP A 87 -4.20 13.92 0.85
CA ASP A 87 -5.43 13.87 1.62
C ASP A 87 -6.65 14.46 0.91
N THR A 88 -6.44 15.37 -0.05
CA THR A 88 -7.50 15.93 -0.90
C THR A 88 -8.18 14.86 -1.76
N LEU A 89 -7.55 13.69 -1.91
CA LEU A 89 -8.11 12.56 -2.65
C LEU A 89 -9.17 11.79 -1.87
N VAL A 90 -9.11 11.81 -0.54
CA VAL A 90 -10.01 11.06 0.35
C VAL A 90 -11.49 11.41 0.12
N PRO A 91 -11.92 12.68 0.05
CA PRO A 91 -13.32 13.02 -0.19
C PRO A 91 -13.78 12.78 -1.64
N VAL A 92 -12.88 12.49 -2.58
CA VAL A 92 -13.22 12.31 -4.00
C VAL A 92 -13.81 10.92 -4.22
N SER A 93 -15.13 10.82 -4.42
CA SER A 93 -15.81 9.52 -4.59
C SER A 93 -15.25 8.68 -5.75
N ALA A 94 -14.86 9.33 -6.86
CA ALA A 94 -14.24 8.66 -8.01
C ALA A 94 -12.86 8.05 -7.71
N ALA A 95 -12.20 8.45 -6.62
CA ALA A 95 -10.94 7.88 -6.19
C ALA A 95 -11.09 6.53 -5.45
N GLY A 96 -12.30 6.24 -4.95
CA GLY A 96 -12.64 4.96 -4.32
C GLY A 96 -11.79 4.59 -3.10
N VAL A 97 -11.22 5.58 -2.39
CA VAL A 97 -10.30 5.36 -1.26
C VAL A 97 -10.91 4.45 -0.20
N LEU A 98 -12.16 4.72 0.19
CA LEU A 98 -12.86 3.98 1.25
C LEU A 98 -13.48 2.64 0.78
N GLN A 99 -13.39 2.30 -0.51
CA GLN A 99 -14.03 1.09 -1.01
C GLN A 99 -13.41 -0.15 -0.38
N GLY A 100 -14.23 -0.92 0.33
CA GLY A 100 -13.83 -2.18 0.96
C GLY A 100 -12.99 -2.04 2.23
N VAL A 101 -12.82 -0.82 2.74
CA VAL A 101 -12.22 -0.57 4.06
C VAL A 101 -13.10 -1.21 5.13
N THR A 102 -12.47 -1.92 6.05
CA THR A 102 -13.13 -2.58 7.20
C THR A 102 -12.38 -2.23 8.49
N GLU A 103 -12.85 -2.74 9.63
CA GLU A 103 -12.17 -2.67 10.93
C GLU A 103 -10.77 -3.30 10.92
N HIS A 104 -10.50 -4.19 9.95
CA HIS A 104 -9.21 -4.82 9.74
C HIS A 104 -8.36 -4.12 8.67
N THR A 105 -8.80 -2.97 8.17
CA THR A 105 -8.01 -2.19 7.22
C THR A 105 -7.27 -1.11 7.99
N VAL A 106 -5.96 -1.03 7.74
CA VAL A 106 -5.17 0.13 8.15
C VAL A 106 -5.12 1.12 7.00
N MET A 107 -5.42 2.39 7.27
CA MET A 107 -5.35 3.46 6.31
C MET A 107 -4.29 4.46 6.71
N LEU A 108 -3.30 4.66 5.84
CA LEU A 108 -2.30 5.70 5.98
C LEU A 108 -2.65 6.85 5.04
N ILE A 109 -2.74 8.07 5.59
CA ILE A 109 -3.03 9.27 4.81
C ILE A 109 -1.83 10.21 4.92
N ASN A 110 -1.28 10.63 3.78
CA ASN A 110 -0.33 11.72 3.72
C ASN A 110 -1.07 13.05 3.96
N SER A 111 -1.05 13.53 5.20
CA SER A 111 -1.84 14.67 5.68
C SER A 111 -1.17 15.29 6.91
N ASN A 112 -1.28 16.61 7.03
CA ASN A 112 -0.89 17.31 8.25
C ASN A 112 -1.99 17.31 9.32
N GLU A 113 -3.20 16.86 8.97
CA GLU A 113 -4.24 16.63 9.95
C GLU A 113 -3.90 15.41 10.83
N LYS A 114 -4.43 15.40 12.06
CA LYS A 114 -4.24 14.30 13.00
C LYS A 114 -5.13 13.10 12.63
N PRO A 115 -4.75 11.86 12.98
CA PRO A 115 -5.56 10.67 12.69
C PRO A 115 -6.99 10.76 13.26
N GLU A 116 -7.18 11.39 14.42
CA GLU A 116 -8.49 11.53 15.08
C GLU A 116 -9.45 12.36 14.23
N ALA A 117 -8.97 13.46 13.63
CA ALA A 117 -9.79 14.31 12.75
C ALA A 117 -10.29 13.54 11.53
N TRP A 118 -9.44 12.67 10.96
CA TRP A 118 -9.84 11.79 9.87
C TRP A 118 -10.82 10.71 10.31
N LYS A 119 -10.65 10.15 11.50
CA LYS A 119 -11.55 9.14 12.04
C LYS A 119 -12.96 9.69 12.22
N ASP A 120 -13.07 10.90 12.78
CA ASP A 120 -14.34 11.60 12.95
C ASP A 120 -14.98 11.95 11.60
N ARG A 121 -14.17 12.43 10.64
CA ARG A 121 -14.66 12.83 9.30
C ARG A 121 -15.16 11.66 8.46
N LEU A 122 -14.49 10.51 8.53
CA LEU A 122 -14.74 9.38 7.63
C LEU A 122 -15.65 8.31 8.23
N ASN A 123 -15.88 8.33 9.55
CA ASN A 123 -16.66 7.34 10.27
C ASN A 123 -16.27 5.89 9.91
N VAL A 124 -14.97 5.64 9.80
CA VAL A 124 -14.41 4.31 9.49
C VAL A 124 -14.07 3.55 10.77
N SER A 125 -14.33 2.25 10.78
CA SER A 125 -13.97 1.35 11.88
C SER A 125 -12.50 0.93 11.87
N GLY A 126 -11.82 1.06 10.73
CA GLY A 126 -10.41 0.74 10.55
C GLY A 126 -9.46 1.70 11.26
N GLN A 127 -8.21 1.29 11.43
CA GLN A 127 -7.17 2.13 12.01
C GLN A 127 -6.73 3.19 10.99
N ILE A 128 -6.73 4.47 11.39
CA ILE A 128 -6.15 5.55 10.58
C ILE A 128 -4.81 5.96 11.18
N LEU A 129 -3.84 6.15 10.30
CA LEU A 129 -2.54 6.73 10.57
C LEU A 129 -2.34 7.91 9.63
N THR A 130 -1.59 8.92 10.07
CA THR A 130 -1.17 10.02 9.22
C THR A 130 0.34 10.12 9.18
N MET A 131 0.86 10.58 8.05
CA MET A 131 2.25 10.99 7.91
C MET A 131 2.28 12.45 7.46
N PRO A 132 3.20 13.28 7.96
CA PRO A 132 3.29 14.68 7.57
C PRO A 132 3.45 14.82 6.07
N SER A 133 2.78 15.82 5.50
CA SER A 133 2.90 16.10 4.07
C SER A 133 4.31 16.53 3.74
N VAL A 134 4.99 15.67 2.97
CA VAL A 134 6.33 15.94 2.43
C VAL A 134 6.31 17.17 1.50
N ALA A 135 5.14 17.50 0.92
CA ALA A 135 4.99 18.58 -0.05
C ALA A 135 5.24 19.99 0.54
N GLU A 136 5.18 20.18 1.85
CA GLU A 136 5.34 21.50 2.47
C GLU A 136 6.78 21.88 2.80
N LYS A 137 7.73 20.93 2.77
CA LYS A 137 9.09 21.19 3.25
C LYS A 137 10.03 21.78 2.19
N GLU A 138 9.72 21.67 0.91
CA GLU A 138 10.51 22.30 -0.14
C GLU A 138 9.71 22.29 -1.45
N ASP A 139 9.71 23.42 -2.15
CA ASP A 139 9.01 23.74 -3.41
C ASP A 139 9.48 22.89 -4.63
N ARG A 140 10.03 21.70 -4.37
CA ARG A 140 10.89 20.92 -5.29
C ARG A 140 10.77 19.41 -5.19
N LEU A 141 9.92 18.85 -4.31
CA LEU A 141 9.86 17.40 -4.14
C LEU A 141 9.03 16.78 -5.28
N GLU A 142 9.77 16.32 -6.28
CA GLU A 142 9.23 15.61 -7.43
C GLU A 142 8.30 14.47 -6.97
N PRO A 143 7.24 14.16 -7.73
CA PRO A 143 6.33 13.06 -7.44
C PRO A 143 6.96 11.70 -7.08
N ARG A 144 8.22 11.48 -7.47
CA ARG A 144 9.01 10.29 -7.15
C ARG A 144 9.26 10.16 -5.64
N PHE A 145 9.45 11.26 -4.92
CA PHE A 145 9.61 11.26 -3.45
C PHE A 145 8.35 10.75 -2.75
N ILE A 146 7.18 11.20 -3.20
CA ILE A 146 5.89 10.72 -2.68
C ILE A 146 5.77 9.20 -2.88
N SER A 147 6.13 8.69 -4.06
CA SER A 147 6.03 7.25 -4.34
C SER A 147 6.94 6.39 -3.47
N ALA A 148 8.19 6.80 -3.28
CA ALA A 148 9.15 6.08 -2.44
C ALA A 148 8.78 6.17 -0.95
N SER A 149 8.34 7.33 -0.47
CA SER A 149 7.84 7.50 0.89
C SER A 149 6.62 6.63 1.17
N CYS A 150 5.64 6.61 0.26
CA CYS A 150 4.47 5.74 0.37
C CYS A 150 4.87 4.25 0.44
N ALA A 151 5.79 3.81 -0.43
CA ALA A 151 6.26 2.44 -0.44
C ALA A 151 7.04 2.09 0.85
N GLY A 152 7.88 3.01 1.34
CA GLY A 152 8.66 2.83 2.55
C GLY A 152 7.81 2.73 3.81
N VAL A 153 6.81 3.60 3.96
CA VAL A 153 5.86 3.48 5.08
C VAL A 153 5.07 2.19 4.97
N ALA A 154 4.61 1.82 3.76
CA ALA A 154 3.89 0.57 3.56
C ALA A 154 4.75 -0.64 3.98
N ALA A 155 6.02 -0.69 3.57
CA ALA A 155 6.94 -1.76 3.95
C ALA A 155 7.14 -1.84 5.47
N ARG A 156 7.24 -0.69 6.14
CA ARG A 156 7.33 -0.62 7.60
C ARG A 156 6.05 -1.11 8.29
N LEU A 157 4.88 -0.69 7.81
CA LEU A 157 3.59 -1.06 8.36
C LEU A 157 3.34 -2.57 8.23
N VAL A 158 3.68 -3.14 7.07
CA VAL A 158 3.63 -4.59 6.83
C VAL A 158 4.58 -5.35 7.77
N GLY A 159 5.78 -4.81 8.02
CA GLY A 159 6.67 -5.30 9.06
C GLY A 159 7.45 -6.58 8.75
N VAL A 160 7.34 -7.12 7.52
CA VAL A 160 8.08 -8.31 7.05
C VAL A 160 9.18 -7.99 6.04
N ILE A 161 9.36 -6.71 5.69
CA ILE A 161 10.34 -6.25 4.72
C ILE A 161 11.54 -5.66 5.45
N SER A 162 12.74 -6.16 5.15
CA SER A 162 13.97 -5.62 5.70
C SER A 162 14.34 -4.28 5.07
N TRP A 163 15.07 -3.46 5.82
CA TRP A 163 15.58 -2.19 5.32
C TRP A 163 16.50 -2.37 4.10
N THR A 164 17.25 -3.47 4.04
CA THR A 164 18.13 -3.79 2.92
C THR A 164 17.32 -4.05 1.65
N SER A 165 16.29 -4.90 1.72
CA SER A 165 15.41 -5.19 0.58
C SER A 165 14.66 -3.95 0.11
N LEU A 166 14.17 -3.12 1.03
CA LEU A 166 13.51 -1.86 0.68
C LEU A 166 14.45 -0.89 -0.04
N LYS A 167 15.68 -0.70 0.47
CA LYS A 167 16.69 0.15 -0.20
C LYS A 167 17.02 -0.35 -1.59
N GLN A 168 17.19 -1.67 -1.74
CA GLN A 168 17.47 -2.27 -3.04
C GLN A 168 16.31 -2.02 -4.02
N ALA A 169 15.07 -2.28 -3.60
CA ALA A 169 13.90 -2.05 -4.44
C ALA A 169 13.74 -0.60 -4.88
N ILE A 170 14.02 0.36 -3.99
CA ILE A 170 14.02 1.79 -4.33
C ILE A 170 15.14 2.11 -5.32
N SER A 171 16.33 1.55 -5.09
CA SER A 171 17.47 1.70 -6.00
C SER A 171 17.11 1.21 -7.40
N ASP A 172 16.55 0.02 -7.52
CA ASP A 172 16.23 -0.59 -8.80
C ASP A 172 15.15 0.19 -9.57
N GLU A 173 14.06 0.58 -8.89
CA GLU A 173 12.95 1.29 -9.53
C GLU A 173 13.27 2.74 -9.89
N LEU A 174 14.18 3.38 -9.17
CA LEU A 174 14.55 4.78 -9.41
C LEU A 174 15.89 4.91 -10.16
N ALA A 175 16.55 3.82 -10.58
CA ALA A 175 17.97 3.78 -10.98
C ALA A 175 18.37 4.82 -12.02
N HIS A 176 17.42 5.22 -12.87
CA HIS A 176 17.58 6.24 -13.89
C HIS A 176 17.63 7.69 -13.36
N VAL A 177 17.52 7.91 -12.05
CA VAL A 177 17.38 9.23 -11.40
C VAL A 177 18.43 9.40 -10.30
N GLN A 178 19.70 9.15 -10.62
CA GLN A 178 20.81 9.05 -9.66
C GLN A 178 21.09 10.31 -8.81
N ALA A 179 20.78 11.51 -9.30
CA ALA A 179 21.23 12.76 -8.66
C ALA A 179 20.51 13.15 -7.35
N LYS A 180 19.41 12.49 -6.96
CA LYS A 180 18.55 12.92 -5.84
C LYS A 180 18.30 11.85 -4.76
N TYR A 181 19.04 10.74 -4.81
CA TYR A 181 18.84 9.58 -3.92
C TYR A 181 19.19 9.80 -2.46
N LEU A 182 20.17 10.68 -2.17
CA LEU A 182 20.67 10.87 -0.81
C LEU A 182 19.62 11.48 0.12
N GLY A 183 18.94 12.54 -0.31
CA GLY A 183 17.86 13.17 0.47
C GLY A 183 16.66 12.24 0.67
N LEU A 184 16.36 11.39 -0.31
CA LEU A 184 15.30 10.39 -0.19
C LEU A 184 15.62 9.34 0.88
N LEU A 185 16.87 8.89 0.95
CA LEU A 185 17.28 7.89 1.94
C LEU A 185 17.24 8.45 3.36
N GLU A 186 17.66 9.71 3.56
CA GLU A 186 17.57 10.38 4.88
C GLU A 186 16.12 10.48 5.37
N GLU A 187 15.21 10.89 4.49
CA GLU A 187 13.79 10.99 4.80
C GLU A 187 13.17 9.62 5.12
N LEU A 188 13.48 8.60 4.33
CA LEU A 188 13.02 7.23 4.59
C LEU A 188 13.58 6.65 5.89
N VAL A 189 14.80 7.01 6.27
CA VAL A 189 15.36 6.68 7.59
C VAL A 189 14.57 7.38 8.69
N HIS A 190 14.19 8.65 8.51
CA HIS A 190 13.36 9.37 9.48
C HIS A 190 11.97 8.74 9.63
N ILE A 191 11.34 8.40 8.51
CA ILE A 191 10.08 7.66 8.47
C ILE A 191 10.22 6.32 9.18
N ASN A 192 11.32 5.59 8.93
CA ASN A 192 11.59 4.32 9.56
C ASN A 192 11.89 4.45 11.07
N ASN A 193 12.35 5.60 11.53
CA ASN A 193 12.59 5.84 12.96
C ASN A 193 11.37 6.44 13.67
N ASN A 194 10.34 6.86 12.94
CA ASN A 194 9.14 7.44 13.54
C ASN A 194 8.34 6.37 14.29
N ALA A 195 8.30 6.51 15.61
CA ALA A 195 7.60 5.61 16.52
C ALA A 195 6.07 5.63 16.34
N SER A 196 5.51 6.70 15.76
CA SER A 196 4.07 6.85 15.51
C SER A 196 3.57 5.93 14.39
N ILE A 197 4.48 5.44 13.55
CA ILE A 197 4.21 4.43 12.51
C ILE A 197 4.61 3.07 13.08
N THR A 198 3.75 2.53 13.93
CA THR A 198 3.90 1.17 14.49
C THR A 198 3.47 0.12 13.48
N ARG A 199 4.12 -1.04 13.50
CA ARG A 199 3.76 -2.19 12.64
C ARG A 199 2.28 -2.53 12.82
N ILE A 200 1.61 -2.89 11.73
CA ILE A 200 0.27 -3.45 11.78
C ILE A 200 0.38 -4.76 12.57
N PRO A 201 -0.42 -4.98 13.63
CA PRO A 201 -0.37 -6.22 14.37
C PRO A 201 -0.72 -7.40 13.44
N GLY A 202 0.03 -8.49 13.55
CA GLY A 202 0.01 -9.58 12.57
C GLY A 202 -1.34 -10.28 12.40
N ASN A 203 -2.28 -10.08 13.34
CA ASN A 203 -3.65 -10.56 13.28
C ASN A 203 -4.56 -9.76 12.32
N ILE A 204 -4.16 -8.56 11.90
CA ILE A 204 -4.92 -7.72 10.98
C ILE A 204 -4.63 -8.09 9.52
N ILE A 205 -3.40 -8.54 9.21
CA ILE A 205 -2.91 -8.73 7.84
C ILE A 205 -3.22 -10.12 7.25
N ALA A 206 -4.06 -10.92 7.92
CA ALA A 206 -4.24 -12.33 7.59
C ALA A 206 -5.72 -12.76 7.55
N ASN A 207 -6.65 -11.85 7.26
CA ASN A 207 -8.05 -12.23 7.23
C ASN A 207 -8.43 -12.98 5.95
N ASP A 208 -8.90 -14.21 6.17
CA ASP A 208 -9.43 -15.12 5.17
C ASP A 208 -10.55 -14.47 4.36
N VAL A 209 -10.40 -14.47 3.03
CA VAL A 209 -11.51 -14.15 2.14
C VAL A 209 -12.32 -15.44 1.91
N PRO A 210 -13.62 -15.49 2.28
CA PRO A 210 -14.49 -16.55 1.79
C PRO A 210 -14.61 -16.40 0.27
N HIS A 211 -14.45 -17.52 -0.45
CA HIS A 211 -14.64 -17.58 -1.89
C HIS A 211 -16.01 -16.97 -2.25
N CYS A 212 -16.02 -15.93 -3.10
CA CYS A 212 -17.22 -15.61 -3.87
C CYS A 212 -17.25 -16.58 -5.05
N PRO A 213 -18.23 -17.49 -5.15
CA PRO A 213 -18.36 -18.38 -6.28
C PRO A 213 -18.94 -17.58 -7.45
N ILE A 214 -18.09 -16.88 -8.20
CA ILE A 214 -18.50 -16.37 -9.51
C ILE A 214 -18.52 -17.60 -10.44
N GLN A 215 -19.65 -18.30 -10.48
CA GLN A 215 -19.98 -19.18 -11.59
C GLN A 215 -20.07 -18.31 -12.85
N ILE A 216 -19.00 -18.31 -13.64
CA ILE A 216 -19.05 -17.83 -15.02
C ILE A 216 -19.92 -18.85 -15.78
N ARG A 217 -21.21 -18.56 -15.92
CA ARG A 217 -22.03 -19.21 -16.95
C ARG A 217 -21.46 -18.79 -18.29
N ARG A 218 -20.84 -19.72 -19.00
CA ARG A 218 -20.58 -19.60 -20.44
C ARG A 218 -21.93 -19.58 -21.15
N GLN A 219 -22.19 -18.54 -21.94
CA GLN A 219 -22.99 -18.64 -23.14
C GLN A 219 -22.03 -18.85 -24.32
#